data_AF-A0A562IP77-F1
#
_entry.id   AF-A0A562IP77-F1
#
_cell.length_a   1.000
_cell.length_b   1.000
_cell.length_c   1.000
_cell.angle_alpha   90.00
_cell.angle_beta   90.00
_cell.angle_gamma   90.00
#
_symmetry.space_group_name_H-M   'P 1'
#
loop_
_entity.id
_entity.type
_entity.pdbx_description
1 polymer ?
#
loop_
_entity_poly.entity_id
_entity_poly.type
_entity_poly.pdbx_seq_one_letter_code
_entity_poly.pdbx_strand_id
1 'polypeptide(L)'
;MYTASWGDIVRRDLFGPRPDKRDRPYRFVIRMALVVFRLFGFRFDVRGGEHVPTSGGAIVCSNHVSYFDFTFLGLAALPQHRLVRFMAKASVFDHWFAGPFMRAMQHIPVDRKAGAAAFDAAVRSLKDGQVVGVFPEATISSSFTVKDLKAGAARMALDAGVPILPAAVWGGQRIATKGHPVVLKRGVAVTVVVGEPIVPEPGEKAQALLRRTRAAMEELLAEAQRTYPDQPAGDDDRWWLPAHLGGTAPTPEQATALDTGHATGHKGEPETPHPVARLRRRFARRGR
;
A
#
# COMPACT_ATOMS: atom_id res chain seq x y z
N MET A 1 8.84 -6.00 17.77
CA MET A 1 8.39 -6.78 16.58
C MET A 1 7.57 -7.98 16.99
N TYR A 2 6.49 -8.21 16.29
CA TYR A 2 5.52 -9.28 16.49
C TYR A 2 5.41 -10.11 15.20
N THR A 3 5.21 -11.42 15.31
CA THR A 3 4.95 -12.30 14.17
C THR A 3 3.48 -12.71 14.22
N ALA A 4 2.79 -12.70 13.08
CA ALA A 4 1.42 -13.19 12.99
C ALA A 4 1.29 -14.53 13.74
N SER A 5 0.33 -14.66 14.65
CA SER A 5 0.08 -15.89 15.42
C SER A 5 -1.25 -16.52 15.03
N TRP A 6 -1.44 -17.79 15.40
CA TRP A 6 -2.76 -18.43 15.22
C TRP A 6 -3.85 -17.72 16.01
N GLY A 7 -3.51 -17.16 17.18
CA GLY A 7 -4.43 -16.38 18.00
C GLY A 7 -5.00 -15.17 17.25
N ASP A 8 -4.17 -14.48 16.48
CA ASP A 8 -4.59 -13.29 15.73
C ASP A 8 -5.46 -13.63 14.52
N ILE A 9 -5.19 -14.77 13.89
CA ILE A 9 -5.96 -15.26 12.74
C ILE A 9 -7.39 -15.64 13.17
N VAL A 10 -7.52 -16.33 14.30
CA VAL A 10 -8.82 -16.85 14.80
C VAL A 10 -9.53 -15.90 15.74
N ARG A 11 -8.92 -14.75 16.05
CA ARG A 11 -9.48 -13.71 16.93
C ARG A 11 -10.88 -13.32 16.48
N ARG A 12 -11.87 -13.50 17.36
CA ARG A 12 -13.30 -13.31 17.03
C ARG A 12 -13.66 -11.83 16.89
N ASP A 13 -13.06 -10.99 17.72
CA ASP A 13 -13.24 -9.54 17.81
C ASP A 13 -12.23 -8.75 16.95
N LEU A 14 -11.49 -9.42 16.05
CA LEU A 14 -10.54 -8.77 15.13
C LEU A 14 -11.15 -7.57 14.39
N PHE A 15 -12.44 -7.63 14.07
CA PHE A 15 -13.17 -6.63 13.31
C PHE A 15 -14.24 -5.91 14.15
N GLY A 16 -14.06 -5.89 15.47
CA GLY A 16 -14.97 -5.27 16.42
C GLY A 16 -16.21 -6.13 16.71
N PRO A 17 -17.11 -5.63 17.59
CA PRO A 17 -18.24 -6.40 18.10
C PRO A 17 -19.36 -6.62 17.07
N ARG A 18 -19.53 -5.70 16.10
CA ARG A 18 -20.60 -5.73 15.09
C ARG A 18 -20.07 -5.30 13.71
N PRO A 19 -19.22 -6.11 13.05
CA PRO A 19 -18.66 -5.75 11.76
C PRO A 19 -19.74 -5.68 10.68
N ASP A 20 -19.65 -4.71 9.77
CA ASP A 20 -20.59 -4.54 8.67
C ASP A 20 -20.66 -5.84 7.83
N LYS A 21 -21.86 -6.29 7.49
CA LYS A 21 -22.05 -7.50 6.67
C LYS A 21 -21.45 -7.36 5.27
N ARG A 22 -21.38 -6.13 4.74
CA ARG A 22 -20.79 -5.81 3.43
C ARG A 22 -19.29 -6.10 3.38
N ASP A 23 -18.60 -5.99 4.51
CA ASP A 23 -17.16 -6.23 4.61
C ASP A 23 -16.78 -7.71 4.77
N ARG A 24 -17.75 -8.65 4.73
CA ARG A 24 -17.45 -10.09 4.87
C ARG A 24 -16.36 -10.58 3.91
N PRO A 25 -16.37 -10.21 2.61
CA PRO A 25 -15.31 -10.60 1.69
C PRO A 25 -13.96 -10.00 2.10
N TYR A 26 -13.90 -8.72 2.45
CA TYR A 26 -12.67 -8.08 2.90
C TYR A 26 -12.10 -8.76 4.16
N ARG A 27 -12.93 -9.05 5.16
CA ARG A 27 -12.49 -9.76 6.37
C ARG A 27 -11.88 -11.14 6.07
N PHE A 28 -12.43 -11.84 5.08
CA PHE A 28 -11.87 -13.10 4.61
C PHE A 28 -10.48 -12.90 3.98
N VAL A 29 -10.31 -11.88 3.13
CA VAL A 29 -9.00 -11.54 2.53
C VAL A 29 -7.97 -11.21 3.61
N ILE A 30 -8.34 -10.46 4.65
CA ILE A 30 -7.44 -10.14 5.77
C ILE A 30 -7.00 -11.40 6.50
N ARG A 31 -7.92 -12.33 6.79
CA ARG A 31 -7.55 -13.60 7.42
C ARG A 31 -6.61 -14.43 6.54
N MET A 32 -6.84 -14.47 5.23
CA MET A 32 -5.90 -15.12 4.31
C MET A 32 -4.52 -14.45 4.33
N ALA A 33 -4.46 -13.12 4.36
CA ALA A 33 -3.19 -12.39 4.47
C ALA A 33 -2.46 -12.73 5.78
N LEU A 34 -3.17 -12.77 6.92
CA LEU A 34 -2.59 -13.16 8.21
C LEU A 34 -2.05 -14.60 8.19
N VAL A 35 -2.73 -15.54 7.51
CA VAL A 35 -2.23 -16.91 7.30
C VAL A 35 -0.94 -16.90 6.48
N VAL A 36 -0.89 -16.15 5.37
CA VAL A 36 0.34 -16.01 4.55
C VAL A 36 1.48 -15.44 5.40
N PHE A 37 1.22 -14.36 6.13
CA PHE A 37 2.17 -13.73 7.04
C PHE A 37 2.73 -14.70 8.08
N ARG A 38 1.86 -15.55 8.65
CA ARG A 38 2.23 -16.59 9.61
C ARG A 38 3.09 -17.69 8.98
N LEU A 39 2.75 -18.14 7.77
CA LEU A 39 3.47 -19.22 7.07
C LEU A 39 4.89 -18.80 6.70
N PHE A 40 5.04 -17.57 6.18
CA PHE A 40 6.34 -16.99 5.87
C PHE A 40 7.05 -16.43 7.12
N GLY A 41 6.38 -16.33 8.25
CA GLY A 41 6.99 -15.85 9.50
C GLY A 41 7.47 -14.41 9.38
N PHE A 42 6.71 -13.56 8.69
CA PHE A 42 7.02 -12.13 8.61
C PHE A 42 6.99 -11.50 10.00
N ARG A 43 7.99 -10.67 10.28
CA ARG A 43 8.12 -9.96 11.56
C ARG A 43 7.65 -8.53 11.37
N PHE A 44 6.51 -8.20 11.97
CA PHE A 44 5.91 -6.88 11.87
C PHE A 44 6.30 -5.99 13.05
N ASP A 45 6.64 -4.76 12.75
CA ASP A 45 6.71 -3.67 13.72
C ASP A 45 5.67 -2.64 13.31
N VAL A 46 4.52 -2.62 14.01
CA VAL A 46 3.40 -1.73 13.68
C VAL A 46 3.23 -0.76 14.84
N ARG A 47 3.38 0.54 14.55
CA ARG A 47 3.34 1.61 15.55
C ARG A 47 2.34 2.69 15.12
N GLY A 48 1.73 3.37 16.09
CA GLY A 48 0.81 4.48 15.82
C GLY A 48 -0.55 4.07 15.28
N GLY A 49 -0.93 2.79 15.39
CA GLY A 49 -2.26 2.32 14.98
C GLY A 49 -3.39 2.98 15.77
N GLU A 50 -3.09 3.47 16.97
CA GLU A 50 -3.93 4.30 17.83
C GLU A 50 -4.34 5.64 17.21
N HIS A 51 -3.57 6.16 16.25
CA HIS A 51 -3.94 7.39 15.55
C HIS A 51 -5.09 7.18 14.58
N VAL A 52 -5.34 5.95 14.12
CA VAL A 52 -6.45 5.64 13.21
C VAL A 52 -7.78 5.87 13.94
N PRO A 53 -8.67 6.73 13.45
CA PRO A 53 -9.91 7.04 14.17
C PRO A 53 -10.86 5.83 14.18
N THR A 54 -11.48 5.57 15.33
CA THR A 54 -12.47 4.50 15.51
C THR A 54 -13.78 4.77 14.76
N SER A 55 -14.11 6.04 14.55
CA SER A 55 -15.30 6.51 13.82
C SER A 55 -14.96 7.67 12.88
N GLY A 56 -15.78 7.90 11.85
CA GLY A 56 -15.54 8.96 10.87
C GLY A 56 -14.52 8.56 9.79
N GLY A 57 -14.35 9.44 8.81
CA GLY A 57 -13.47 9.21 7.65
C GLY A 57 -12.06 9.70 7.90
N ALA A 58 -11.08 9.08 7.24
CA ALA A 58 -9.69 9.52 7.28
C ALA A 58 -8.90 9.00 6.09
N ILE A 59 -7.80 9.69 5.76
CA ILE A 59 -6.90 9.29 4.67
C ILE A 59 -5.61 8.75 5.26
N VAL A 60 -5.26 7.49 5.00
CA VAL A 60 -3.90 6.97 5.27
C VAL A 60 -3.03 7.30 4.07
N CYS A 61 -2.00 8.11 4.26
CA CYS A 61 -1.14 8.61 3.19
C CYS A 61 0.29 8.10 3.40
N SER A 62 0.78 7.22 2.52
CA SER A 62 2.04 6.52 2.76
C SER A 62 2.98 6.48 1.55
N ASN A 63 4.27 6.32 1.81
CA ASN A 63 5.26 6.01 0.76
C ASN A 63 4.93 4.65 0.12
N HIS A 64 5.47 4.40 -1.07
CA HIS A 64 5.19 3.15 -1.79
C HIS A 64 6.48 2.47 -2.21
N VAL A 65 6.82 1.34 -1.58
CA VAL A 65 8.07 0.60 -1.78
C VAL A 65 7.85 -0.83 -2.25
N SER A 66 6.63 -1.38 -2.14
CA SER A 66 6.32 -2.76 -2.50
C SER A 66 4.91 -2.93 -3.06
N TYR A 67 4.69 -4.00 -3.82
CA TYR A 67 3.36 -4.37 -4.30
C TYR A 67 2.38 -4.73 -3.17
N PHE A 68 2.88 -5.05 -1.97
CA PHE A 68 2.08 -5.51 -0.83
C PHE A 68 1.85 -4.44 0.24
N ASP A 69 2.30 -3.20 0.03
CA ASP A 69 2.23 -2.13 1.05
C ASP A 69 0.81 -1.92 1.60
N PHE A 70 -0.21 -2.05 0.74
CA PHE A 70 -1.61 -1.91 1.15
C PHE A 70 -2.03 -2.97 2.19
N THR A 71 -1.45 -4.17 2.15
CA THR A 71 -1.71 -5.21 3.14
C THR A 71 -1.06 -4.89 4.48
N PHE A 72 0.14 -4.31 4.46
CA PHE A 72 0.90 -3.94 5.66
C PHE A 72 0.27 -2.74 6.36
N LEU A 73 -0.07 -1.70 5.61
CA LEU A 73 -0.80 -0.53 6.12
C LEU A 73 -2.18 -0.90 6.66
N GLY A 74 -2.85 -1.88 6.04
CA GLY A 74 -4.11 -2.43 6.55
C GLY A 74 -3.99 -3.00 7.97
N LEU A 75 -2.84 -3.57 8.35
CA LEU A 75 -2.62 -4.10 9.70
C LEU A 75 -2.67 -3.01 10.77
N ALA A 76 -2.17 -1.81 10.48
CA ALA A 76 -2.15 -0.70 11.42
C ALA A 76 -3.55 -0.21 11.81
N ALA A 77 -4.55 -0.44 10.95
CA ALA A 77 -5.94 -0.05 11.19
C ALA A 77 -6.76 -1.10 11.95
N LEU A 78 -6.30 -2.36 12.01
CA LEU A 78 -7.04 -3.46 12.66
C LEU A 78 -7.24 -3.30 14.18
N PRO A 79 -6.28 -2.76 14.97
CA PRO A 79 -6.51 -2.51 16.39
C PRO A 79 -7.72 -1.61 16.65
N GLN A 80 -8.01 -0.70 15.72
CA GLN A 80 -9.16 0.22 15.78
C GLN A 80 -10.40 -0.33 15.07
N HIS A 81 -10.35 -1.60 14.64
CA HIS A 81 -11.40 -2.30 13.89
C HIS A 81 -11.77 -1.61 12.57
N ARG A 82 -10.82 -0.89 11.98
CA ARG A 82 -11.00 -0.15 10.73
C ARG A 82 -10.44 -0.94 9.56
N LEU A 83 -11.09 -0.80 8.42
CA LEU A 83 -10.66 -1.37 7.14
C LEU A 83 -10.24 -0.25 6.20
N VAL A 84 -9.10 -0.40 5.52
CA VAL A 84 -8.51 0.65 4.68
C VAL A 84 -8.80 0.37 3.22
N ARG A 85 -9.57 1.23 2.56
CA ARG A 85 -9.93 1.07 1.14
C ARG A 85 -8.93 1.83 0.29
N PHE A 86 -8.00 1.13 -0.35
CA PHE A 86 -6.93 1.76 -1.11
C PHE A 86 -7.41 2.22 -2.49
N MET A 87 -6.87 3.36 -2.94
CA MET A 87 -6.95 3.77 -4.33
C MET A 87 -5.87 3.05 -5.14
N ALA A 88 -6.25 2.34 -6.21
CA ALA A 88 -5.33 1.57 -7.03
C ALA A 88 -5.66 1.68 -8.53
N LYS A 89 -4.66 1.50 -9.39
CA LYS A 89 -4.82 1.60 -10.85
C LYS A 89 -5.92 0.64 -11.34
N ALA A 90 -6.85 1.13 -12.17
CA ALA A 90 -7.99 0.35 -12.66
C ALA A 90 -7.58 -0.99 -13.31
N SER A 91 -6.46 -1.02 -14.05
CA SER A 91 -5.96 -2.26 -14.67
C SER A 91 -5.63 -3.39 -13.68
N VAL A 92 -5.39 -3.08 -12.40
CA VAL A 92 -5.20 -4.11 -11.36
C VAL A 92 -6.50 -4.85 -11.07
N PHE A 93 -7.64 -4.15 -11.20
CA PHE A 93 -8.97 -4.73 -11.02
C PHE A 93 -9.34 -5.66 -12.18
N ASP A 94 -8.81 -5.41 -13.37
CA ASP A 94 -9.04 -6.23 -14.56
C ASP A 94 -8.19 -7.50 -14.57
N HIS A 95 -7.16 -7.57 -13.73
CA HIS A 95 -6.31 -8.74 -13.62
C HIS A 95 -7.08 -9.94 -13.02
N TRP A 96 -7.06 -11.09 -13.70
CA TRP A 96 -7.86 -12.27 -13.34
C TRP A 96 -7.65 -12.76 -11.89
N PHE A 97 -6.41 -12.69 -11.40
CA PHE A 97 -6.06 -13.12 -10.04
C PHE A 97 -6.27 -12.01 -8.99
N ALA A 98 -5.63 -10.85 -9.14
CA ALA A 98 -5.71 -9.77 -8.15
C ALA A 98 -7.07 -9.08 -8.12
N GLY A 99 -7.74 -8.95 -9.26
CA GLY A 99 -8.97 -8.19 -9.42
C GLY A 99 -10.13 -8.59 -8.49
N PRO A 100 -10.46 -9.89 -8.37
CA PRO A 100 -11.44 -10.35 -7.39
C PRO A 100 -11.13 -9.92 -5.95
N PHE A 101 -9.87 -9.97 -5.53
CA PHE A 101 -9.46 -9.52 -4.18
C PHE A 101 -9.61 -8.01 -4.03
N MET A 102 -9.17 -7.22 -5.01
CA MET A 102 -9.31 -5.75 -4.97
C MET A 102 -10.79 -5.32 -4.85
N ARG A 103 -11.69 -5.98 -5.60
CA ARG A 103 -13.14 -5.73 -5.51
C ARG A 103 -13.73 -6.23 -4.19
N ALA A 104 -13.30 -7.38 -3.68
CA ALA A 104 -13.75 -7.92 -2.39
C ALA A 104 -13.38 -7.02 -1.21
N MET A 105 -12.24 -6.33 -1.29
CA MET A 105 -11.81 -5.33 -0.32
C MET A 105 -12.46 -3.95 -0.53
N GLN A 106 -13.27 -3.82 -1.58
CA GLN A 106 -13.92 -2.58 -2.02
C GLN A 106 -12.91 -1.43 -2.17
N HIS A 107 -11.74 -1.73 -2.72
CA HIS A 107 -10.75 -0.74 -3.12
C HIS A 107 -11.29 0.12 -4.27
N ILE A 108 -10.75 1.32 -4.41
CA ILE A 108 -11.25 2.34 -5.34
C ILE A 108 -10.39 2.29 -6.61
N PRO A 109 -10.96 1.89 -7.78
CA PRO A 109 -10.22 1.89 -9.03
C PRO A 109 -9.95 3.31 -9.53
N VAL A 110 -8.73 3.56 -9.97
CA VAL A 110 -8.28 4.84 -10.51
C VAL A 110 -7.93 4.67 -11.99
N ASP A 111 -8.77 5.26 -12.84
CA ASP A 111 -8.42 5.47 -14.25
C ASP A 111 -7.72 6.82 -14.39
N ARG A 112 -6.51 6.82 -14.94
CA ARG A 112 -5.75 8.05 -15.20
C ARG A 112 -6.40 8.93 -16.27
N LYS A 113 -7.21 8.34 -17.17
CA LYS A 113 -7.95 9.08 -18.20
C LYS A 113 -9.23 9.72 -17.66
N ALA A 114 -9.79 9.17 -16.58
CA ALA A 114 -11.05 9.59 -15.97
C ALA A 114 -10.91 9.78 -14.45
N GLY A 115 -9.88 10.51 -14.01
CA GLY A 115 -9.50 10.62 -12.60
C GLY A 115 -10.56 11.26 -11.69
N ALA A 116 -11.47 12.07 -12.24
CA ALA A 116 -12.54 12.73 -11.49
C ALA A 116 -13.49 11.73 -10.82
N ALA A 117 -13.87 10.66 -11.52
CA ALA A 117 -14.78 9.65 -10.96
C ALA A 117 -14.18 8.93 -9.74
N ALA A 118 -12.88 8.64 -9.79
CA ALA A 118 -12.17 8.01 -8.68
C ALA A 118 -12.02 8.96 -7.49
N PHE A 119 -11.76 10.25 -7.76
CA PHE A 119 -11.72 11.30 -6.74
C PHE A 119 -13.07 11.43 -6.03
N ASP A 120 -14.17 11.55 -6.79
CA ASP A 120 -15.52 11.67 -6.22
C ASP A 120 -15.93 10.43 -5.42
N ALA A 121 -15.56 9.23 -5.89
CA ALA A 121 -15.77 7.99 -5.16
C ALA A 121 -15.01 7.97 -3.82
N ALA A 122 -13.76 8.43 -3.81
CA ALA A 122 -12.98 8.52 -2.58
C ALA A 122 -13.53 9.57 -1.60
N VAL A 123 -13.90 10.77 -2.08
CA VAL A 123 -14.52 11.81 -1.24
C VAL A 123 -15.84 11.31 -0.64
N ARG A 124 -16.69 10.63 -1.42
CA ARG A 124 -17.92 10.01 -0.90
C ARG A 124 -17.60 8.96 0.17
N SER A 125 -16.66 8.06 -0.10
CA SER A 125 -16.23 7.04 0.86
C SER A 125 -15.72 7.66 2.18
N LEU A 126 -14.98 8.76 2.11
CA LEU A 126 -14.50 9.50 3.30
C LEU A 126 -15.67 10.12 4.08
N LYS A 127 -16.62 10.76 3.39
CA LYS A 127 -17.84 11.33 3.99
C LYS A 127 -18.75 10.26 4.62
N ASP A 128 -18.78 9.06 4.05
CA ASP A 128 -19.45 7.88 4.59
C ASP A 128 -18.70 7.24 5.77
N GLY A 129 -17.66 7.90 6.28
CA GLY A 129 -16.91 7.50 7.45
C GLY A 129 -15.95 6.34 7.21
N GLN A 130 -15.51 6.09 5.97
CA GLN A 130 -14.54 5.04 5.66
C GLN A 130 -13.09 5.56 5.73
N VAL A 131 -12.13 4.66 5.96
CA VAL A 131 -10.70 4.99 5.83
C VAL A 131 -10.26 4.71 4.39
N VAL A 132 -9.68 5.72 3.73
CA VAL A 132 -9.15 5.59 2.37
C VAL A 132 -7.62 5.58 2.40
N GLY A 133 -7.00 4.60 1.75
CA GLY A 133 -5.55 4.52 1.63
C GLY A 133 -5.06 5.11 0.32
N VAL A 134 -4.03 5.96 0.37
CA VAL A 134 -3.48 6.66 -0.79
C VAL A 134 -1.96 6.56 -0.78
N PHE A 135 -1.40 6.19 -1.92
CA PHE A 135 0.03 6.31 -2.22
C PHE A 135 0.26 7.55 -3.08
N PRO A 136 0.50 8.73 -2.48
CA PRO A 136 0.63 10.00 -3.22
C PRO A 136 1.79 10.04 -4.22
N GLU A 137 2.75 9.11 -4.13
CA GLU A 137 3.88 8.92 -5.05
C GLU A 137 3.47 8.37 -6.43
N ALA A 138 2.22 7.90 -6.56
CA ALA A 138 1.57 7.38 -7.77
C ALA A 138 2.17 6.10 -8.41
N THR A 139 3.33 5.66 -7.96
CA THR A 139 4.00 4.40 -8.34
C THR A 139 4.97 3.98 -7.24
N ILE A 140 5.32 2.69 -7.19
CA ILE A 140 6.39 2.18 -6.32
C ILE A 140 7.69 2.94 -6.61
N SER A 141 8.31 3.46 -5.56
CA SER A 141 9.61 4.11 -5.54
C SER A 141 10.72 3.06 -5.60
N SER A 142 11.58 3.14 -6.62
CA SER A 142 12.79 2.31 -6.71
C SER A 142 13.96 2.85 -5.91
N SER A 143 13.95 4.15 -5.52
CA SER A 143 14.96 4.71 -4.61
C SER A 143 14.65 4.41 -3.14
N PHE A 144 13.44 3.94 -2.85
CA PHE A 144 12.90 3.72 -1.51
C PHE A 144 12.96 4.96 -0.61
N THR A 145 13.00 6.15 -1.21
CA THR A 145 12.83 7.45 -0.56
C THR A 145 11.46 8.03 -0.91
N VAL A 146 10.98 8.99 -0.10
CA VAL A 146 9.75 9.72 -0.40
C VAL A 146 9.91 10.50 -1.71
N LYS A 147 9.00 10.28 -2.65
CA LYS A 147 9.00 10.96 -3.95
C LYS A 147 8.26 12.31 -3.89
N ASP A 148 8.19 12.99 -5.02
CA ASP A 148 7.24 14.08 -5.20
C ASP A 148 5.80 13.56 -5.06
N LEU A 149 5.03 14.25 -4.22
CA LEU A 149 3.67 13.85 -3.88
C LEU A 149 2.66 14.53 -4.80
N LYS A 150 1.64 13.77 -5.23
CA LYS A 150 0.47 14.33 -5.91
C LYS A 150 -0.51 14.90 -4.89
N ALA A 151 -1.08 16.07 -5.19
CA ALA A 151 -2.00 16.78 -4.31
C ALA A 151 -3.38 16.12 -4.10
N GLY A 152 -3.64 14.95 -4.70
CA GLY A 152 -4.94 14.27 -4.64
C GLY A 152 -5.40 13.99 -3.21
N ALA A 153 -4.52 13.45 -2.36
CA ALA A 153 -4.82 13.18 -0.95
C ALA A 153 -5.22 14.45 -0.19
N ALA A 154 -4.45 15.53 -0.35
CA ALA A 154 -4.72 16.81 0.28
C ALA A 154 -6.04 17.43 -0.18
N ARG A 155 -6.36 17.35 -1.48
CA ARG A 155 -7.65 17.83 -2.00
C ARG A 155 -8.83 17.02 -1.45
N MET A 156 -8.71 15.69 -1.40
CA MET A 156 -9.76 14.84 -0.82
C MET A 156 -9.98 15.13 0.66
N ALA A 157 -8.91 15.37 1.42
CA ALA A 157 -8.98 15.73 2.84
C ALA A 157 -9.77 17.01 3.07
N LEU A 158 -9.47 18.05 2.26
CA LEU A 158 -10.17 19.34 2.30
C LEU A 158 -11.65 19.20 1.90
N ASP A 159 -11.94 18.50 0.79
CA ASP A 159 -13.29 18.34 0.26
C ASP A 159 -14.21 17.48 1.16
N ALA A 160 -13.61 16.51 1.86
CA ALA A 160 -14.32 15.64 2.80
C ALA A 160 -14.32 16.17 4.25
N GLY A 161 -13.45 17.12 4.59
CA GLY A 161 -13.30 17.63 5.96
C GLY A 161 -12.75 16.56 6.92
N VAL A 162 -11.77 15.77 6.48
CA VAL A 162 -11.22 14.63 7.22
C VAL A 162 -9.71 14.74 7.40
N PRO A 163 -9.13 14.14 8.47
CA PRO A 163 -7.69 14.17 8.68
C PRO A 163 -6.93 13.29 7.68
N ILE A 164 -5.66 13.64 7.47
CA ILE A 164 -4.65 12.79 6.84
C ILE A 164 -3.81 12.16 7.94
N LEU A 165 -3.72 10.83 7.96
CA LEU A 165 -2.73 10.09 8.73
C LEU A 165 -1.49 9.88 7.86
N PRO A 166 -0.39 10.61 8.08
CA PRO A 166 0.87 10.29 7.44
C PRO A 166 1.33 8.91 7.91
N ALA A 167 1.88 8.11 7.02
CA ALA A 167 2.38 6.79 7.36
C ALA A 167 3.64 6.44 6.56
N ALA A 168 4.48 5.60 7.14
CA ALA A 168 5.63 5.04 6.46
C ALA A 168 5.61 3.50 6.51
N VAL A 169 6.01 2.88 5.41
CA VAL A 169 6.23 1.44 5.31
C VAL A 169 7.66 1.16 4.86
N TRP A 170 8.28 0.17 5.50
CA TRP A 170 9.65 -0.26 5.21
C TRP A 170 9.81 -1.78 5.30
N GLY A 171 10.69 -2.34 4.47
CA GLY A 171 11.02 -3.77 4.44
C GLY A 171 10.17 -4.59 3.46
N GLY A 172 8.99 -4.10 3.07
CA GLY A 172 8.14 -4.74 2.07
C GLY A 172 8.81 -4.89 0.71
N GLN A 173 9.73 -3.98 0.34
CA GLN A 173 10.44 -4.02 -0.94
C GLN A 173 11.29 -5.29 -1.10
N ARG A 174 11.72 -5.89 0.01
CA ARG A 174 12.50 -7.15 0.05
C ARG A 174 11.66 -8.38 -0.32
N ILE A 175 10.33 -8.24 -0.35
CA ILE A 175 9.38 -9.30 -0.68
C ILE A 175 8.99 -9.21 -2.16
N ALA A 176 8.48 -8.05 -2.57
CA ALA A 176 8.02 -7.82 -3.93
C ALA A 176 8.02 -6.33 -4.29
N THR A 177 8.97 -5.92 -5.11
CA THR A 177 9.07 -4.53 -5.58
C THR A 177 9.33 -4.45 -7.08
N LYS A 178 9.18 -3.25 -7.64
CA LYS A 178 9.35 -2.98 -9.07
C LYS A 178 10.81 -3.26 -9.47
N GLY A 179 11.01 -3.96 -10.58
CA GLY A 179 12.35 -4.23 -11.13
C GLY A 179 13.13 -5.35 -10.43
N HIS A 180 12.54 -6.00 -9.41
CA HIS A 180 13.14 -7.13 -8.71
C HIS A 180 12.22 -8.36 -8.77
N PRO A 181 12.78 -9.58 -8.77
CA PRO A 181 11.97 -10.79 -8.67
C PRO A 181 11.24 -10.83 -7.33
N VAL A 182 10.06 -11.45 -7.31
CA VAL A 182 9.35 -11.71 -6.05
C VAL A 182 10.12 -12.76 -5.27
N VAL A 183 10.56 -12.40 -4.06
CA VAL A 183 11.31 -13.28 -3.16
C VAL A 183 10.48 -13.53 -1.91
N LEU A 184 9.85 -14.70 -1.84
CA LEU A 184 9.09 -15.13 -0.67
C LEU A 184 10.02 -15.74 0.41
N LYS A 185 10.98 -14.92 0.88
CA LYS A 185 11.91 -15.30 1.96
C LYS A 185 11.17 -15.32 3.29
N ARG A 186 11.46 -16.32 4.13
CA ARG A 186 10.91 -16.37 5.49
C ARG A 186 11.60 -15.35 6.41
N GLY A 187 10.89 -14.84 7.40
CA GLY A 187 11.50 -14.00 8.45
C GLY A 187 11.74 -12.53 8.09
N VAL A 188 11.31 -12.07 6.90
CA VAL A 188 11.47 -10.67 6.48
C VAL A 188 10.76 -9.74 7.48
N ALA A 189 11.48 -8.72 7.95
CA ALA A 189 10.91 -7.69 8.78
C ALA A 189 10.13 -6.66 7.95
N VAL A 190 8.97 -6.23 8.43
CA VAL A 190 8.17 -5.16 7.83
C VAL A 190 7.82 -4.17 8.94
N THR A 191 8.22 -2.92 8.76
CA THR A 191 7.90 -1.82 9.68
C THR A 191 6.80 -0.96 9.07
N VAL A 192 5.79 -0.64 9.87
CA VAL A 192 4.71 0.29 9.54
C VAL A 192 4.60 1.29 10.69
N VAL A 193 4.75 2.56 10.38
CA VAL A 193 4.61 3.65 11.37
C VAL A 193 3.51 4.57 10.88
N VAL A 194 2.50 4.81 11.70
CA VAL A 194 1.42 5.77 11.43
C VAL A 194 1.59 6.96 12.36
N GLY A 195 1.71 8.15 11.79
CA GLY A 195 1.88 9.39 12.55
C GLY A 195 0.56 10.00 13.02
N GLU A 196 0.71 11.07 13.79
CA GLU A 196 -0.39 11.90 14.31
C GLU A 196 -1.30 12.41 13.17
N PRO A 197 -2.62 12.47 13.38
CA PRO A 197 -3.56 12.98 12.37
C PRO A 197 -3.29 14.45 12.04
N ILE A 198 -3.06 14.74 10.76
CA ILE A 198 -2.98 16.11 10.22
C ILE A 198 -4.40 16.54 9.83
N VAL A 199 -5.01 17.38 10.66
CA VAL A 199 -6.32 17.97 10.42
C VAL A 199 -6.18 19.19 9.49
N PRO A 200 -6.95 19.28 8.39
CA PRO A 200 -6.93 20.46 7.53
C PRO A 200 -7.37 21.72 8.28
N GLU A 201 -6.65 22.83 8.08
CA GLU A 201 -7.00 24.11 8.70
C GLU A 201 -8.07 24.87 7.88
N PRO A 202 -8.91 25.71 8.52
CA PRO A 202 -9.86 26.54 7.78
C PRO A 202 -9.19 27.41 6.72
N GLY A 203 -9.61 27.27 5.46
CA GLY A 203 -9.04 28.01 4.33
C GLY A 203 -7.67 27.51 3.85
N GLU A 204 -7.17 26.39 4.39
CA GLU A 204 -5.89 25.82 3.97
C GLU A 204 -5.93 25.39 2.50
N LYS A 205 -4.88 25.77 1.76
CA LYS A 205 -4.72 25.33 0.37
C LYS A 205 -4.14 23.93 0.33
N ALA A 206 -4.58 23.10 -0.63
CA ALA A 206 -4.10 21.73 -0.79
C ALA A 206 -2.56 21.59 -0.84
N GLN A 207 -1.84 22.59 -1.39
CA GLN A 207 -0.37 22.58 -1.42
C GLN A 207 0.28 22.76 -0.04
N ALA A 208 -0.35 23.53 0.86
CA ALA A 208 0.14 23.70 2.24
C ALA A 208 -0.02 22.39 3.02
N LEU A 209 -1.20 21.79 2.96
CA LEU A 209 -1.49 20.49 3.56
C LEU A 209 -0.58 19.38 2.99
N LEU A 210 -0.34 19.40 1.67
CA LEU A 210 0.58 18.46 1.03
C LEU A 210 2.02 18.58 1.56
N ARG A 211 2.52 19.80 1.80
CA ARG A 211 3.86 20.00 2.37
C ARG A 211 3.97 19.46 3.80
N ARG A 212 2.98 19.73 4.64
CA ARG A 212 2.91 19.17 6.01
C ARG A 212 2.89 17.65 5.99
N THR A 213 2.06 17.09 5.11
CA THR A 213 1.96 15.64 4.91
C THR A 213 3.29 15.05 4.46
N ARG A 214 3.97 15.67 3.50
CA ARG A 214 5.29 15.23 3.00
C ARG A 214 6.34 15.23 4.11
N ALA A 215 6.44 16.32 4.87
CA ALA A 215 7.40 16.44 5.97
C ALA A 215 7.19 15.34 7.02
N ALA A 216 5.94 15.10 7.42
CA ALA A 216 5.61 14.03 8.36
C ALA A 216 5.94 12.64 7.79
N MET A 217 5.64 12.38 6.52
CA MET A 217 5.99 11.10 5.87
C MET A 217 7.51 10.87 5.81
N GLU A 218 8.31 11.91 5.55
CA GLU A 218 9.77 11.83 5.52
C GLU A 218 10.35 11.51 6.90
N GLU A 219 9.83 12.14 7.95
CA GLU A 219 10.22 11.88 9.33
C GLU A 219 9.90 10.42 9.75
N LEU A 220 8.68 9.96 9.47
CA LEU A 220 8.27 8.59 9.76
C LEU A 220 9.09 7.56 8.97
N LEU A 221 9.42 7.85 7.71
CA LEU A 221 10.26 6.95 6.91
C LEU A 221 11.69 6.89 7.46
N ALA A 222 12.26 8.02 7.85
CA ALA A 222 13.58 8.07 8.47
C ALA A 222 13.60 7.28 9.79
N GLU A 223 12.55 7.36 10.61
CA GLU A 223 12.41 6.54 11.81
C GLU A 223 12.31 5.04 11.47
N ALA A 224 11.46 4.67 10.50
CA ALA A 224 11.27 3.29 10.08
C ALA A 224 12.57 2.66 9.55
N GLN A 225 13.37 3.43 8.81
CA GLN A 225 14.69 3.01 8.32
C GLN A 225 15.71 2.89 9.44
N ARG A 226 15.81 3.90 10.32
CA ARG A 226 16.77 3.93 11.44
C ARG A 226 16.53 2.81 12.46
N THR A 227 15.26 2.46 12.70
CA THR A 227 14.88 1.43 13.67
C THR A 227 14.67 0.04 13.05
N TYR A 228 14.95 -0.10 11.75
CA TYR A 228 14.83 -1.39 11.06
C TYR A 228 15.86 -2.40 11.62
N PRO A 229 15.46 -3.64 11.93
CA PRO A 229 16.33 -4.58 12.65
C PRO A 229 17.35 -5.29 11.77
N ASP A 230 17.11 -5.33 10.46
CA ASP A 230 17.89 -6.14 9.54
C ASP A 230 18.94 -5.27 8.86
N GLN A 231 20.13 -5.83 8.68
CA GLN A 231 21.19 -5.28 7.85
C GLN A 231 21.37 -6.17 6.61
N PRO A 232 21.90 -5.63 5.50
CA PRO A 232 22.27 -6.43 4.34
C PRO A 232 23.20 -7.57 4.74
N ALA A 233 23.00 -8.76 4.18
CA ALA A 233 23.87 -9.91 4.45
C ALA A 233 25.30 -9.74 3.88
N GLY A 234 25.47 -8.80 2.95
CA GLY A 234 26.73 -8.48 2.28
C GLY A 234 26.48 -7.51 1.13
N ASP A 235 27.52 -7.27 0.33
CA ASP A 235 27.53 -6.26 -0.74
C ASP A 235 26.43 -6.46 -1.79
N ASP A 236 26.14 -7.71 -2.15
CA ASP A 236 25.12 -8.07 -3.13
C ASP A 236 23.68 -7.93 -2.60
N ASP A 237 23.50 -7.80 -1.28
CA ASP A 237 22.19 -7.64 -0.63
C ASP A 237 21.88 -6.17 -0.30
N ARG A 238 22.73 -5.21 -0.73
CA ARG A 238 22.54 -3.77 -0.45
C ARG A 238 21.47 -3.09 -1.32
N TRP A 239 20.90 -3.82 -2.28
CA TRP A 239 19.97 -3.27 -3.28
C TRP A 239 18.68 -2.69 -2.69
N TRP A 240 18.25 -3.17 -1.52
CA TRP A 240 17.00 -2.71 -0.88
C TRP A 240 17.19 -1.51 0.05
N LEU A 241 18.42 -1.00 0.16
CA LEU A 241 18.77 0.20 0.91
C LEU A 241 18.96 1.41 -0.03
N PRO A 242 18.54 2.61 0.36
CA PRO A 242 18.85 3.85 -0.33
C PRO A 242 20.36 4.15 -0.31
N ALA A 243 20.86 4.85 -1.33
CA ALA A 243 22.28 5.21 -1.43
C ALA A 243 22.83 5.97 -0.21
N HIS A 244 22.04 6.88 0.36
CA HIS A 244 22.45 7.65 1.55
C HIS A 244 22.54 6.81 2.84
N LEU A 245 22.00 5.57 2.83
CA LEU A 245 22.13 4.59 3.92
C LEU A 245 23.18 3.51 3.58
N GLY A 246 24.05 3.76 2.62
CA GLY A 246 25.08 2.81 2.17
C GLY A 246 24.54 1.69 1.26
N GLY A 247 23.34 1.86 0.71
CA GLY A 247 22.72 0.92 -0.21
C GLY A 247 23.09 1.11 -1.68
N THR A 248 22.53 0.26 -2.54
CA THR A 248 22.70 0.32 -4.00
C THR A 248 21.39 0.57 -4.75
N ALA A 249 20.30 0.92 -4.05
CA ALA A 249 19.08 1.36 -4.72
C ALA A 249 19.36 2.62 -5.58
N PRO A 250 18.68 2.77 -6.73
CA PRO A 250 18.79 3.97 -7.55
C PRO A 250 18.64 5.28 -6.76
N THR A 251 19.37 6.32 -7.14
CA THR A 251 19.13 7.66 -6.57
C THR A 251 17.74 8.16 -6.97
N PRO A 252 17.15 9.13 -6.25
CA PRO A 252 15.86 9.72 -6.63
C PRO A 252 15.81 10.23 -8.08
N GLU A 253 16.92 10.79 -8.58
CA GLU A 253 17.05 11.28 -9.95
C GLU A 253 17.04 10.12 -10.95
N GLN A 254 17.81 9.06 -10.68
CA GLN A 254 17.83 7.85 -11.50
C GLN A 254 16.46 7.16 -11.51
N ALA A 255 15.82 7.03 -10.35
CA ALA A 255 14.48 6.47 -10.22
C ALA A 255 13.45 7.26 -11.03
N THR A 256 13.54 8.59 -11.00
CA THR A 256 12.67 9.48 -11.78
C THR A 256 12.88 9.30 -13.28
N ALA A 257 14.14 9.20 -13.74
CA ALA A 257 14.46 8.94 -15.14
C ALA A 257 13.95 7.57 -15.62
N LEU A 258 14.04 6.54 -14.78
CA LEU A 258 13.48 5.22 -15.07
C LEU A 258 11.96 5.27 -15.19
N ASP A 259 11.28 6.00 -14.31
CA ASP A 259 9.82 6.13 -14.34
C ASP A 259 9.31 6.88 -15.58
N THR A 260 9.99 7.94 -16.00
CA THR A 260 9.65 8.68 -17.23
C THR A 260 9.93 7.86 -18.49
N GLY A 261 11.04 7.12 -18.55
CA GLY A 261 11.34 6.20 -19.66
C GLY A 261 10.29 5.09 -19.83
N HIS A 262 9.78 4.53 -18.73
CA HIS A 262 8.68 3.56 -18.81
C HIS A 262 7.35 4.22 -19.23
N ALA A 263 7.09 5.47 -18.83
CA ALA A 263 5.88 6.18 -19.21
C ALA A 263 5.84 6.55 -20.71
N THR A 264 6.99 6.83 -21.33
CA THR A 264 7.11 7.12 -22.77
C THR A 264 7.18 5.85 -23.63
N GLY A 265 7.64 4.73 -23.07
CA GLY A 265 7.79 3.43 -23.75
C GLY A 265 6.52 2.57 -23.85
N HIS A 266 5.38 2.99 -23.30
CA HIS A 266 4.14 2.16 -23.26
C HIS A 266 3.39 2.11 -24.60
N LYS A 267 4.04 1.58 -25.64
CA LYS A 267 3.37 0.83 -26.71
C LYS A 267 3.51 -0.66 -26.39
N GLY A 268 2.50 -1.21 -25.71
CA GLY A 268 2.29 -2.66 -25.56
C GLY A 268 3.03 -3.31 -24.39
N GLU A 269 2.44 -3.29 -23.19
CA GLU A 269 2.68 -4.36 -22.22
C GLU A 269 2.16 -5.67 -22.84
N PRO A 270 2.96 -6.76 -22.86
CA PRO A 270 2.48 -8.02 -23.41
C PRO A 270 1.34 -8.54 -22.54
N GLU A 271 0.16 -8.75 -23.13
CA GLU A 271 -0.93 -9.50 -22.51
C GLU A 271 -0.38 -10.83 -22.01
N THR A 272 -0.28 -11.00 -20.70
CA THR A 272 0.08 -12.29 -20.12
C THR A 272 -1.08 -13.24 -20.43
N PRO A 273 -0.88 -14.30 -21.23
CA PRO A 273 -2.01 -15.12 -21.66
C PRO A 273 -2.70 -15.75 -20.47
N HIS A 274 -4.03 -15.67 -20.42
CA HIS A 274 -4.85 -16.29 -19.38
C HIS A 274 -4.43 -17.77 -19.19
N PRO A 275 -4.18 -18.24 -17.95
CA PRO A 275 -3.71 -19.61 -17.71
C PRO A 275 -4.64 -20.68 -18.32
N VAL A 276 -5.95 -20.42 -18.27
CA VAL A 276 -6.98 -21.28 -18.91
C VAL A 276 -6.90 -21.28 -20.43
N ALA A 277 -6.47 -20.19 -21.08
CA ALA A 277 -6.25 -20.15 -22.52
C ALA A 277 -5.01 -20.99 -22.92
N ARG A 278 -3.96 -21.00 -22.09
CA ARG A 278 -2.81 -21.92 -22.22
C ARG A 278 -3.24 -23.38 -22.05
N LEU A 279 -4.12 -23.67 -21.08
CA LEU A 279 -4.65 -25.01 -20.86
C LEU A 279 -5.50 -25.50 -22.05
N ARG A 280 -6.42 -24.67 -22.56
CA ARG A 280 -7.26 -24.98 -23.73
C ARG A 280 -6.43 -25.25 -24.99
N ARG A 281 -5.36 -24.47 -25.23
CA ARG A 281 -4.43 -24.74 -26.36
C ARG A 281 -3.64 -26.03 -26.20
N ARG A 282 -3.35 -26.45 -24.96
CA ARG A 282 -2.68 -27.74 -24.67
C ARG A 282 -3.60 -28.94 -24.90
N PHE A 283 -4.89 -28.81 -24.62
CA PHE A 283 -5.88 -29.86 -24.87
C PHE A 283 -6.31 -29.92 -26.35
N ALA A 284 -6.39 -28.79 -27.05
CA ALA A 284 -6.69 -28.76 -28.49
C ALA A 284 -5.58 -29.36 -29.37
N ARG A 285 -4.33 -29.40 -28.89
CA ARG A 285 -3.18 -30.01 -29.58
C ARG A 285 -2.99 -31.51 -29.32
N ARG A 286 -3.75 -32.11 -28.39
CA ARG A 286 -3.69 -33.55 -28.07
C ARG A 286 -4.81 -34.38 -28.73
N GLY A 287 -5.63 -33.75 -29.57
CA GLY A 287 -6.74 -34.39 -30.29
C GLY A 287 -6.59 -34.36 -31.82
N ARG A 288 -5.37 -34.32 -32.34
CA ARG A 288 -5.05 -34.56 -33.76
C ARG A 288 -3.98 -35.62 -33.86
#